data_AF-A0A813I4H6-F1
#
_entry.id   AF-A0A813I4H6-F1
#
_cell.length_a   1.000
_cell.length_b   1.000
_cell.length_c   1.000
_cell.angle_alpha   90.00
_cell.angle_beta   90.00
_cell.angle_gamma   90.00
#
_symmetry.space_group_name_H-M   'P 1'
#
loop_
_entity.id
_entity.type
_entity.pdbx_description
1 polymer ?
#
loop_
_entity_poly.entity_id
_entity_poly.type
_entity_poly.pdbx_seq_one_letter_code
_entity_poly.pdbx_strand_id
1 'polypeptide(L)'
;MLKAVPNKNAGFIILFTSIFTFFYFMRSVSMSYYFIVFTCSRFNGIYLSFWFLALLSFVWIGGQFPQDNFLSYGRILTLHYYFLLICILFSTLVHP
;
A
#
# COMPACT_ATOMS: atom_id res chain seq x y z
N MET A 1 -3.25 -9.61 -3.09
CA MET A 1 -2.88 -9.00 -4.39
C MET A 1 -2.68 -10.03 -5.50
N LEU A 2 -2.01 -11.17 -5.27
CA LEU A 2 -1.73 -12.19 -6.31
C LEU A 2 -2.97 -12.62 -7.10
N LYS A 3 -4.08 -12.87 -6.40
CA LYS A 3 -5.38 -13.29 -6.98
C LYS A 3 -6.06 -12.24 -7.87
N ALA A 4 -5.72 -10.96 -7.72
CA ALA A 4 -6.36 -9.87 -8.46
C ALA A 4 -5.83 -9.74 -9.90
N VAL A 5 -4.61 -10.22 -10.16
CA VAL A 5 -3.90 -10.01 -11.42
C VAL A 5 -4.06 -11.26 -12.29
N PRO A 6 -4.62 -11.14 -13.51
CA PRO A 6 -4.87 -12.28 -14.39
C PRO A 6 -3.61 -12.82 -15.08
N ASN A 7 -2.41 -12.43 -14.63
CA ASN A 7 -1.13 -12.88 -15.16
C ASN A 7 -0.27 -13.42 -14.02
N LYS A 8 0.21 -14.67 -14.15
CA LYS A 8 0.97 -15.38 -13.12
C LYS A 8 2.26 -14.63 -12.75
N ASN A 9 3.04 -14.19 -13.74
CA ASN A 9 4.32 -13.52 -13.50
C ASN A 9 4.11 -12.12 -12.92
N ALA A 10 3.17 -11.35 -13.46
CA ALA A 10 2.86 -10.02 -12.96
C ALA A 10 2.32 -10.05 -11.51
N GLY A 11 1.48 -11.04 -11.19
CA GLY A 11 0.98 -11.25 -9.84
C GLY A 11 2.10 -11.52 -8.83
N PHE A 12 3.11 -12.31 -9.20
CA PHE A 12 4.30 -12.53 -8.36
C PHE A 12 5.15 -11.28 -8.20
N ILE A 13 5.41 -10.54 -9.29
CA ILE A 13 6.16 -9.28 -9.22
C ILE A 13 5.48 -8.32 -8.24
N ILE A 14 4.15 -8.13 -8.37
CA ILE A 14 3.35 -7.26 -7.51
C ILE A 14 3.38 -7.71 -6.04
N LEU A 15 3.40 -9.03 -5.80
CA LEU A 15 3.54 -9.56 -4.45
C LEU A 15 4.90 -9.22 -3.85
N PHE A 16 5.99 -9.48 -4.58
CA PHE A 16 7.34 -9.19 -4.09
C PHE A 16 7.55 -7.69 -3.86
N THR A 17 7.12 -6.84 -4.79
CA THR A 17 7.24 -5.39 -4.63
C THR A 17 6.48 -4.89 -3.41
N SER A 18 5.27 -5.41 -3.12
CA SER A 18 4.53 -5.02 -1.91
C SER A 18 5.23 -5.39 -0.60
N ILE A 19 5.92 -6.55 -0.56
CA ILE A 19 6.73 -6.97 0.59
C ILE A 19 7.97 -6.08 0.74
N PHE A 20 8.68 -5.80 -0.36
CA PHE A 20 9.86 -4.95 -0.33
C PHE A 20 9.54 -3.51 0.11
N THR A 21 8.37 -2.97 -0.24
CA THR A 21 7.92 -1.67 0.29
C THR A 21 7.82 -1.69 1.82
N PHE A 22 7.33 -2.78 2.40
CA PHE A 22 7.24 -2.90 3.86
C PHE A 22 8.62 -2.88 4.50
N PHE A 23 9.60 -3.56 3.89
CA PHE A 23 11.00 -3.50 4.32
C PHE A 23 11.63 -2.12 4.16
N TYR A 24 11.27 -1.37 3.11
CA TYR A 24 11.70 0.01 2.94
C TYR A 24 11.22 0.88 4.10
N PHE A 25 9.94 0.80 4.46
CA PHE A 25 9.40 1.50 5.62
C PHE A 25 10.07 1.07 6.94
N MET A 26 10.32 -0.23 7.14
CA MET A 26 11.04 -0.71 8.33
C MET A 26 12.49 -0.22 8.40
N ARG A 27 13.17 -0.09 7.25
CA ARG A 27 14.54 0.44 7.16
C ARG A 27 14.57 1.93 7.51
N SER A 28 13.58 2.69 7.04
CA SER A 28 13.74 4.13 6.92
C SER A 28 13.86 4.83 8.26
N VAL A 29 13.05 4.57 9.30
CA VAL A 29 13.17 5.42 10.50
C VAL A 29 12.65 4.81 11.82
N SER A 30 13.26 5.23 12.94
CA SER A 30 12.83 4.96 14.31
C SER A 30 11.34 5.24 14.54
N MET A 31 10.71 4.54 15.50
CA MET A 31 9.29 4.72 15.86
C MET A 31 8.87 6.18 16.05
N SER A 32 9.80 7.03 16.50
CA SER A 32 9.62 8.48 16.66
C SER A 32 9.32 9.24 15.37
N TYR A 33 9.87 8.83 14.22
CA TYR A 33 9.59 9.50 12.94
C TYR A 33 8.22 9.15 12.39
N TYR A 34 7.76 7.91 12.55
CA TYR A 34 6.38 7.58 12.21
C TYR A 34 5.39 8.40 13.02
N PHE A 35 5.66 8.61 14.31
CA PHE A 35 4.85 9.49 15.15
C PHE A 35 4.88 10.95 14.67
N ILE A 36 6.07 11.50 14.33
CA ILE A 36 6.19 12.88 13.82
C ILE A 36 5.52 13.03 12.45
N VAL A 37 5.69 12.09 11.51
CA VAL A 37 5.05 12.14 10.19
C VAL A 37 3.53 12.01 10.31
N PHE A 38 3.06 11.17 11.24
CA PHE A 38 1.63 10.99 11.49
C PHE A 38 0.99 12.23 12.15
N THR A 39 1.69 12.89 13.07
CA THR A 39 1.13 13.99 13.88
C THR A 39 1.47 15.39 13.36
N CYS A 40 2.65 15.61 12.78
CA CYS A 40 3.17 16.95 12.43
C CYS A 40 2.94 17.31 10.95
N SER A 41 3.00 16.33 10.04
CA SER A 41 2.73 16.56 8.61
C SER A 41 1.31 16.14 8.22
N ARG A 42 0.36 17.09 8.27
CA ARG A 42 -1.08 16.84 7.99
C ARG A 42 -1.34 16.07 6.69
N PHE A 43 -0.65 16.39 5.59
CA PHE A 43 -0.86 15.72 4.30
C PHE A 43 -0.29 14.30 4.27
N ASN A 44 0.90 14.08 4.82
CA ASN A 44 1.52 12.76 4.90
C ASN A 44 0.77 11.79 5.82
N GLY A 45 0.24 12.28 6.96
CA GLY A 45 -0.58 11.46 7.85
C GLY A 45 -1.87 10.94 7.18
N ILE A 46 -2.49 11.75 6.31
CA ILE A 46 -3.67 11.35 5.54
C ILE A 46 -3.31 10.23 4.55
N TYR A 47 -2.24 10.36 3.76
CA TYR A 47 -1.85 9.31 2.82
C TYR A 47 -1.42 8.01 3.53
N LEU A 48 -0.73 8.12 4.67
CA LEU A 48 -0.33 6.96 5.47
C LEU A 48 -1.55 6.21 6.04
N SER A 49 -2.54 6.94 6.58
CA SER A 49 -3.77 6.34 7.11
C SER A 49 -4.59 5.64 6.01
N PHE A 50 -4.72 6.25 4.83
CA PHE A 50 -5.34 5.59 3.67
C PHE A 50 -4.55 4.36 3.21
N TRP A 51 -3.23 4.38 3.29
CA TRP A 51 -2.40 3.21 2.95
C TRP A 51 -2.62 2.04 3.92
N PHE A 52 -2.73 2.31 5.23
CA PHE A 52 -3.13 1.29 6.22
C PHE A 52 -4.54 0.75 5.98
N LEU A 53 -5.50 1.62 5.65
CA LEU A 53 -6.86 1.22 5.30
C LEU A 53 -6.88 0.30 4.05
N ALA A 54 -6.05 0.62 3.05
CA ALA A 54 -5.89 -0.20 1.84
C ALA A 54 -5.38 -1.61 2.20
N LEU A 55 -4.41 -1.73 3.12
CA LEU A 55 -3.94 -3.04 3.61
C LEU A 55 -5.06 -3.85 4.27
N LEU A 56 -5.85 -3.24 5.15
CA LEU A 56 -7.00 -3.91 5.78
C LEU A 56 -8.03 -4.38 4.75
N SER A 57 -8.31 -3.55 3.74
CA SER A 57 -9.23 -3.92 2.66
C SER A 57 -8.70 -5.08 1.79
N PHE A 58 -7.38 -5.22 1.62
CA PHE A 58 -6.80 -6.40 0.97
C PHE A 58 -7.00 -7.68 1.77
N VAL A 59 -6.89 -7.62 3.09
CA VAL A 59 -7.16 -8.78 3.97
C VAL A 59 -8.63 -9.18 3.84
N TRP A 60 -9.54 -8.20 3.87
CA TRP A 60 -10.96 -8.44 3.69
C TRP A 60 -11.29 -9.10 2.34
N ILE A 61 -10.82 -8.55 1.22
CA ILE A 61 -11.04 -9.11 -0.12
C ILE A 61 -10.32 -10.46 -0.28
N GLY A 62 -9.16 -10.64 0.35
CA GLY A 62 -8.38 -11.87 0.31
C GLY A 62 -9.11 -13.07 0.91
N GLY A 63 -9.94 -12.85 1.94
CA GLY A 63 -10.76 -13.88 2.58
C GLY A 63 -12.00 -14.29 1.78
N GLN A 64 -12.36 -13.57 0.72
CA GLN A 64 -13.56 -13.84 -0.07
C GLN A 64 -13.31 -14.83 -1.21
N PHE A 65 -14.38 -15.51 -1.65
CA PHE A 65 -14.36 -16.36 -2.83
C PHE A 65 -14.04 -15.57 -4.11
N PRO A 66 -13.37 -16.18 -5.11
CA PRO A 66 -13.08 -15.53 -6.41
C PRO A 66 -14.37 -15.33 -7.21
N GLN A 67 -15.11 -14.27 -6.91
CA GLN A 67 -16.19 -13.77 -7.77
C GLN A 67 -15.70 -12.55 -8.55
N ASP A 68 -16.28 -12.30 -9.72
CA ASP A 68 -15.83 -11.25 -10.63
C ASP A 68 -15.83 -9.85 -9.99
N ASN A 69 -16.82 -9.56 -9.14
CA ASN A 69 -16.90 -8.31 -8.39
C ASN A 69 -15.73 -8.15 -7.40
N PHE A 70 -15.34 -9.22 -6.69
CA PHE A 70 -14.21 -9.15 -5.76
C PHE A 70 -12.86 -9.08 -6.50
N LEU A 71 -12.75 -9.69 -7.68
CA LEU A 71 -11.58 -9.55 -8.53
C LEU A 71 -11.43 -8.11 -9.05
N SER A 72 -12.51 -7.47 -9.48
CA SER A 72 -12.47 -6.09 -9.97
C SER A 72 -12.09 -5.11 -8.85
N TYR A 73 -12.67 -5.26 -7.65
CA TYR A 73 -12.26 -4.49 -6.47
C TYR A 73 -10.78 -4.70 -6.13
N GLY A 74 -10.32 -5.95 -6.18
CA GLY A 74 -8.91 -6.27 -5.95
C GLY A 74 -7.98 -5.53 -6.92
N ARG A 75 -8.34 -5.41 -8.21
CA ARG A 75 -7.55 -4.71 -9.24
C ARG A 75 -7.49 -3.20 -8.99
N ILE A 76 -8.63 -2.57 -8.75
CA ILE A 76 -8.70 -1.12 -8.45
C ILE A 76 -7.90 -0.82 -7.19
N LEU A 77 -8.05 -1.66 -6.16
CA LEU A 77 -7.34 -1.51 -4.90
C LEU A 77 -5.82 -1.67 -5.07
N THR A 78 -5.35 -2.60 -5.93
CA THR A 78 -3.91 -2.70 -6.24
C THR A 78 -3.35 -1.43 -6.87
N LEU A 79 -4.09 -0.80 -7.80
CA LEU A 79 -3.66 0.47 -8.38
C LEU A 79 -3.64 1.59 -7.34
N HIS A 80 -4.69 1.68 -6.51
CA HIS A 80 -4.78 2.69 -5.45
C HIS A 80 -3.65 2.55 -4.42
N TYR A 81 -3.27 1.31 -4.07
CA TYR A 81 -2.15 1.04 -3.17
C TYR A 81 -0.82 1.59 -3.70
N TYR A 82 -0.49 1.32 -4.98
CA TYR A 82 0.75 1.83 -5.57
C TYR A 82 0.72 3.34 -5.76
N PHE A 83 -0.44 3.92 -6.08
CA PHE A 83 -0.61 5.37 -6.14
C PHE A 83 -0.32 6.03 -4.78
N LEU A 84 -0.93 5.54 -3.69
CA LEU A 84 -0.67 6.05 -2.34
C LEU A 84 0.80 5.93 -1.94
N LEU A 85 1.43 4.82 -2.29
CA LEU A 85 2.86 4.58 -2.04
C LEU A 85 3.73 5.63 -2.74
N ILE A 86 3.45 5.95 -4.00
CA ILE A 86 4.14 7.02 -4.73
C ILE A 86 3.91 8.38 -4.08
N CYS A 87 2.69 8.69 -3.64
CA CYS A 87 2.40 9.94 -2.92
C CYS A 87 3.22 10.07 -1.63
N ILE A 88 3.34 8.99 -0.86
CA ILE A 88 4.15 8.98 0.38
C ILE A 88 5.64 9.17 0.05
N LEU A 89 6.16 8.50 -0.99
CA LEU A 89 7.56 8.67 -1.43
C LEU A 89 7.84 10.09 -1.94
N PHE A 90 6.93 10.68 -2.72
CA PHE A 90 7.11 12.03 -3.23
C PHE A 90 7.06 13.07 -2.11
N SER A 91 6.13 12.93 -1.17
CA SER A 91 6.01 13.86 -0.05
C SER A 91 7.16 13.75 0.96
N THR A 92 7.88 12.62 1.02
CA THR A 92 9.10 12.49 1.83
C THR A 92 10.34 13.05 1.14
N LEU A 93 10.38 13.09 -0.19
CA LEU A 93 11.46 13.73 -0.96
C LEU A 93 11.38 15.26 -0.98
N VAL A 94 10.16 15.83 -0.97
CA VAL A 94 9.95 17.28 -1.10
C VAL A 94 10.19 18.06 0.20
N HIS A 95 10.14 17.40 1.36
CA HIS A 95 10.50 17.99 2.66
C HIS A 95 11.67 17.19 3.28
N PRO A 96 12.93 17.64 3.13
CA PRO A 96 14.08 17.03 3.80
C PRO A 96 14.06 17.28 5.31
#